data_AF-A0A6V7IB21-F1
#
_entry.id   AF-A0A6V7IB21-F1
#
_cell.length_a   1.000
_cell.length_b   1.000
_cell.length_c   1.000
_cell.angle_alpha   90.00
_cell.angle_beta   90.00
_cell.angle_gamma   90.00
#
_symmetry.space_group_name_H-M   'P 1'
#
loop_
_entity.id
_entity.type
_entity.pdbx_description
1 polymer ?
#
loop_
_entity_poly.entity_id
_entity_poly.type
_entity_poly.pdbx_seq_one_letter_code
_entity_poly.pdbx_strand_id
1 'polypeptide(L)' 'ELLRNMGQTLSEPVTTKTSACCRDSNFLVGSSCMQGWRTKMEDCHVHILSLPDDPEASFFAVYDGHGGKVL' A
#
# COMPACT_ATOMS: atom_id res chain seq x y z
N GLU A 1 27.24 -20.68 17.66
CA GLU A 1 27.40 -20.62 16.19
C GLU A 1 26.36 -21.56 15.58
N LEU A 2 25.36 -21.21 14.77
CA LEU A 2 25.17 -20.16 13.78
C LEU A 2 23.64 -19.94 13.62
N LEU A 3 23.08 -18.86 14.17
CA LEU A 3 21.80 -18.35 13.67
C LEU A 3 22.14 -17.47 12.47
N ARG A 4 22.31 -18.10 11.30
CA ARG A 4 22.25 -17.36 10.04
C ARG A 4 20.88 -16.69 10.02
N ASN A 5 20.91 -15.36 10.00
CA ASN A 5 19.76 -14.49 9.76
C ASN A 5 18.99 -15.06 8.56
N MET A 6 17.89 -15.76 8.81
CA MET A 6 17.01 -16.25 7.74
C MET A 6 16.61 -15.01 6.93
N GLY A 7 16.68 -15.09 5.60
CA GLY A 7 16.57 -13.94 4.69
C GLY A 7 15.33 -13.06 4.90
N GLN A 8 15.22 -11.96 4.15
CA GLN A 8 14.15 -10.94 4.31
C GLN A 8 12.72 -11.40 3.95
N THR A 9 12.47 -12.71 3.94
CA THR A 9 11.28 -13.35 3.41
C THR A 9 10.66 -14.26 4.47
N LEU A 10 9.33 -14.24 4.58
CA LEU A 10 8.55 -15.11 5.47
C LEU A 10 8.57 -16.58 5.01
N SER A 11 8.22 -17.50 5.90
CA SER A 11 8.04 -18.92 5.58
C SER A 11 6.80 -19.20 4.72
N GLU A 12 5.80 -18.33 4.80
CA GLU A 12 4.58 -18.36 3.98
C GLU A 12 4.13 -16.92 3.70
N PRO A 13 3.39 -16.66 2.60
CA PRO A 13 2.96 -15.32 2.27
C PRO A 13 1.78 -14.89 3.15
N VAL A 14 1.78 -13.63 3.57
CA VAL A 14 0.57 -12.99 4.09
C VAL A 14 -0.35 -12.69 2.92
N THR A 15 -1.42 -13.46 2.80
CA THR A 15 -2.40 -13.37 1.70
C THR A 15 -3.61 -12.51 2.02
N THR A 16 -3.73 -12.02 3.26
CA THR A 16 -4.78 -11.08 3.66
C THR A 16 -4.72 -9.84 2.78
N LYS A 17 -5.87 -9.49 2.19
CA LYS A 17 -6.05 -8.31 1.35
C LYS A 17 -6.69 -7.20 2.16
N THR A 18 -6.12 -6.00 2.09
CA THR A 18 -6.81 -4.79 2.53
C THR A 18 -7.37 -4.12 1.30
N SER A 19 -8.68 -4.15 1.15
CA SER A 19 -9.38 -3.57 0.00
C SER A 19 -10.18 -2.35 0.43
N ALA A 20 -10.18 -1.32 -0.41
CA ALA A 20 -10.96 -0.11 -0.19
C ALA A 20 -11.57 0.37 -1.51
N CYS A 21 -12.71 1.05 -1.43
CA CYS A 21 -13.33 1.70 -2.56
C CYS A 21 -13.89 3.06 -2.17
N CYS A 22 -13.98 3.97 -3.15
CA CYS A 22 -14.61 5.27 -3.02
C CYS A 22 -15.22 5.69 -4.35
N ARG A 23 -16.13 6.66 -4.31
CA ARG A 23 -16.78 7.19 -5.52
C ARG A 23 -17.27 8.62 -5.31
N ASP A 24 -17.43 9.34 -6.41
CA ASP A 24 -18.17 10.59 -6.51
C ASP A 24 -18.98 10.62 -7.83
N SER A 25 -19.32 11.80 -8.34
CA SER A 25 -20.04 11.93 -9.62
C SER A 25 -19.19 11.61 -10.85
N ASN A 26 -17.86 11.65 -10.72
CA ASN A 26 -16.90 11.58 -11.83
C ASN A 26 -16.14 10.24 -11.84
N PHE A 27 -15.90 9.65 -10.66
CA PHE A 27 -15.03 8.49 -10.48
C PHE A 27 -15.68 7.38 -9.65
N LEU A 28 -15.33 6.14 -10.00
CA LEU A 28 -15.52 4.96 -9.19
C LEU A 28 -14.16 4.27 -9.04
N VAL A 29 -13.67 4.17 -7.81
CA VAL A 29 -12.29 3.75 -7.52
C VAL A 29 -12.29 2.57 -6.57
N GLY A 30 -11.45 1.58 -6.88
CA GLY A 30 -11.19 0.41 -6.04
C GLY A 30 -9.70 0.17 -5.91
N SER A 31 -9.28 -0.33 -4.75
CA SER A 31 -7.90 -0.71 -4.43
C SER A 31 -7.86 -1.98 -3.62
N SER A 32 -6.72 -2.66 -3.69
CA SER A 32 -6.39 -3.77 -2.81
C SER A 32 -4.89 -3.86 -2.66
N CYS A 33 -4.39 -4.04 -1.44
CA CYS A 33 -2.98 -4.33 -1.18
C CYS A 33 -2.81 -5.64 -0.38
N MET A 34 -1.63 -6.24 -0.52
CA MET A 34 -1.27 -7.53 0.08
C MET A 34 0.24 -7.56 0.30
N GLN A 35 0.68 -7.91 1.52
CA GLN A 35 2.10 -7.95 1.90
C GLN A 35 2.89 -9.05 1.19
N GLY A 36 2.24 -10.20 0.97
CA GLY A 36 2.91 -11.35 0.36
C GLY A 36 4.04 -11.87 1.25
N TRP A 37 5.21 -12.11 0.65
CA TRP A 37 6.32 -12.79 1.29
C TRP A 37 7.26 -11.88 2.09
N ARG A 38 7.10 -10.55 2.01
CA ARG A 38 7.95 -9.62 2.75
C ARG A 38 7.64 -9.69 4.25
N THR A 39 8.63 -9.41 5.08
CA THR A 39 8.46 -9.36 6.55
C THR A 39 7.59 -8.20 7.01
N LYS A 40 7.51 -7.12 6.21
CA LYS A 40 6.69 -5.93 6.46
C LYS A 40 6.00 -5.49 5.17
N MET A 41 4.79 -4.98 5.30
CA MET A 41 4.11 -4.21 4.26
C MET A 41 4.67 -2.79 4.29
N GLU A 42 5.40 -2.40 3.24
CA GLU A 42 5.98 -1.06 3.12
C GLU A 42 5.23 -0.19 2.10
N ASP A 43 4.47 -0.80 1.17
CA ASP A 43 3.66 -0.04 0.23
C ASP A 43 2.47 0.64 0.92
N CYS A 44 2.12 1.81 0.42
CA CYS A 44 0.88 2.49 0.75
C CYS A 44 0.24 3.09 -0.51
N HIS A 45 -1.04 3.46 -0.40
CA HIS A 45 -1.78 4.09 -1.50
C HIS A 45 -2.70 5.17 -0.95
N VAL A 46 -3.08 6.11 -1.81
CA VAL A 46 -4.02 7.18 -1.47
C VAL A 46 -4.96 7.45 -2.64
N HIS A 47 -6.22 7.71 -2.31
CA HIS A 47 -7.21 8.22 -3.26
C HIS A 47 -7.83 9.48 -2.68
N ILE A 48 -7.69 10.60 -3.39
CA ILE A 48 -8.32 11.86 -3.07
C ILE A 48 -9.14 12.26 -4.29
N LEU A 49 -10.47 12.17 -4.19
CA LEU A 49 -11.34 12.44 -5.33
C LEU A 49 -11.46 13.94 -5.63
N SER A 50 -11.23 14.79 -4.62
CA SER A 50 -11.26 16.24 -4.73
C SER A 50 -10.21 16.82 -3.79
N LEU A 51 -9.19 17.50 -4.34
CA LEU A 51 -8.12 18.09 -3.53
C LEU A 51 -8.64 19.29 -2.74
N PRO A 52 -8.19 19.51 -1.49
CA PRO A 52 -8.66 20.63 -0.67
C PRO A 52 -8.44 22.02 -1.30
N ASP A 53 -7.30 22.20 -1.96
CA ASP A 53 -6.91 23.48 -2.60
C ASP A 53 -7.23 23.54 -4.11
N ASP A 54 -7.64 22.41 -4.70
CA ASP A 54 -8.05 22.31 -6.11
C ASP A 54 -9.17 21.25 -6.27
N PRO A 55 -10.43 21.61 -5.98
CA PRO A 55 -11.52 20.63 -5.91
C PRO A 55 -11.86 19.94 -7.23
N GLU A 56 -11.45 20.49 -8.38
CA GLU A 56 -11.66 19.89 -9.71
C GLU A 56 -10.61 18.83 -10.04
N ALA A 57 -9.51 18.77 -9.29
CA ALA A 57 -8.46 17.79 -9.45
C ALA A 57 -8.60 16.61 -8.48
N SER A 58 -8.35 15.41 -9.00
CA SER A 58 -8.26 14.17 -8.22
C SER A 58 -6.82 13.68 -8.17
N PHE A 59 -6.44 13.06 -7.06
CA PHE A 59 -5.09 12.52 -6.83
C PHE A 59 -5.14 11.04 -6.46
N PHE A 60 -4.37 10.24 -7.18
CA PHE A 60 -4.21 8.81 -6.95
C PHE A 60 -2.73 8.47 -6.99
N ALA A 61 -2.24 7.79 -5.97
CA ALA A 61 -0.84 7.36 -5.92
C ALA A 61 -0.68 6.02 -5.21
N VAL A 62 0.33 5.27 -5.66
CA VAL A 62 0.86 4.08 -5.02
C VAL A 62 2.33 4.34 -4.73
N TYR A 63 2.74 4.09 -3.50
CA TYR A 63 4.10 4.29 -3.03
C TYR A 63 4.68 2.92 -2.68
N ASP A 64 5.75 2.51 -3.35
CA ASP A 64 6.46 1.26 -3.09
C ASP A 64 7.63 1.52 -2.12
N GLY A 65 7.39 1.23 -0.84
CA GLY A 65 8.36 1.50 0.22
C GLY A 65 9.57 0.56 0.14
N HIS A 66 10.76 1.13 0.28
CA HIS A 66 12.02 0.38 0.27
C HIS A 66 12.93 0.81 1.41
N GLY A 67 13.17 -0.10 2.36
CA GLY A 67 14.15 0.10 3.43
C GLY A 67 13.57 0.59 4.76
N GLY A 68 12.25 0.43 4.95
CA GLY A 68 11.55 0.86 6.15
C GLY A 68 11.07 2.31 6.11
N LYS A 69 10.09 2.62 6.98
CA LYS A 69 9.63 3.98 7.22
C LYS A 69 10.81 4.85 7.66
N VAL A 70 11.18 5.84 6.86
CA VAL A 70 11.89 7.02 7.41
C VAL A 70 10.85 7.73 8.28
N LEU A 71 11.18 7.89 9.57
CA LEU A 71 10.32 8.49 10.60
C LEU A 71 9.73 9.83 10.16
#